data_AF-A0A3P8UUJ8-F1
#
_entry.id   AF-A0A3P8UUJ8-F1
#
_cell.length_a   1.000
_cell.length_b   1.000
_cell.length_c   1.000
_cell.angle_alpha   90.00
_cell.angle_beta   90.00
_cell.angle_gamma   90.00
#
_symmetry.space_group_name_H-M   'P 1'
#
loop_
_entity.id
_entity.type
_entity.pdbx_description
1 polymer ?
#
loop_
_entity_poly.entity_id
_entity_poly.type
_entity_poly.pdbx_seq_one_letter_code
_entity_poly.pdbx_strand_id
1 'polypeptide(L)'
;MSLCDDTLLCNFPKCRSKLCGFAWVTACSHVFCDRHGSGEFSRSPVICPACSSALSGKLDIVRTELSPSDEYKAMVLAGLRPDIVLDISARALAFWSYQVNQERMYQEYSISRAEAQLKQMEKVLNQQNQCRKLELSAMRGEISSLKKVMEEYKRKYSEVSEKLMERNRQYQKLQGLYDSLRLRNMVVKRESQPQTLRPEFNTGTAPKVTTPPRSPQFLFTDGDSCFFSPMQPDGAKPFFQLNSPVKENVQPFLKKP
;
A
#
# COMPACT_ATOMS: atom_id res chain seq x y z
N MET A 1 -7.23 26.47 26.46
CA MET A 1 -5.98 26.07 25.76
C MET A 1 -4.86 26.18 26.77
N SER A 2 -3.90 25.25 26.79
CA SER A 2 -2.71 25.46 27.62
C SER A 2 -1.93 26.64 27.05
N LEU A 3 -1.40 27.50 27.93
CA LEU A 3 -0.23 28.30 27.58
C LEU A 3 0.91 27.33 27.25
N CYS A 4 1.85 27.75 26.41
CA CYS A 4 3.03 26.94 26.14
C CYS A 4 3.80 26.70 27.45
N ASP A 5 4.27 25.47 27.66
CA ASP A 5 5.48 25.27 28.46
C ASP A 5 6.60 25.98 27.70
N ASP A 6 6.88 27.25 28.03
CA ASP A 6 7.98 28.02 27.46
C ASP A 6 9.30 27.41 27.94
N THR A 7 9.69 26.35 27.25
CA THR A 7 10.82 25.47 27.55
C THR A 7 11.77 25.50 26.39
N LEU A 8 13.00 25.93 26.64
CA LEU A 8 14.05 25.95 25.62
C LEU A 8 14.22 24.54 25.04
N LEU A 9 14.38 24.45 23.72
CA LEU A 9 14.60 23.19 23.01
C LEU A 9 16.03 23.16 22.46
N CYS A 10 16.67 21.99 22.49
CA CYS A 10 18.02 21.86 21.94
C CYS A 10 18.04 22.18 20.44
N ASN A 11 18.75 23.23 20.04
CA ASN A 11 18.92 23.65 18.64
C ASN A 11 19.85 22.72 17.84
N PHE A 12 20.41 21.66 18.43
CA PHE A 12 21.18 20.67 17.68
C PHE A 12 20.29 19.99 16.62
N PRO A 13 20.74 19.87 15.35
CA PRO A 13 19.96 19.27 14.28
C PRO A 13 19.33 17.92 14.67
N LYS A 14 18.02 17.78 14.48
CA LYS A 14 17.21 16.60 14.82
C LYS A 14 17.08 16.27 16.32
N CYS A 15 17.68 17.03 17.25
CA CYS A 15 17.56 16.75 18.67
C CYS A 15 16.25 17.24 19.29
N ARG A 16 16.03 18.56 19.30
CA ARG A 16 14.80 19.22 19.78
C ARG A 16 14.30 18.80 21.17
N SER A 17 15.17 18.26 22.03
CA SER A 17 14.82 17.88 23.40
C SER A 17 14.53 19.12 24.25
N LYS A 18 13.47 19.09 25.09
CA LYS A 18 13.29 20.06 26.17
C LYS A 18 14.55 20.11 27.03
N LEU A 19 14.99 21.32 27.38
CA LEU A 19 16.16 21.56 28.21
C LEU A 19 15.74 21.76 29.67
N CYS A 20 16.49 21.15 30.58
CA CYS A 20 16.30 21.23 32.03
C CYS A 20 17.64 21.05 32.74
N GLY A 21 17.78 21.61 33.94
CA GLY A 21 19.08 21.66 34.63
C GLY A 21 20.10 22.50 33.85
N PHE A 22 21.12 21.86 33.28
CA PHE A 22 22.19 22.55 32.55
C PHE A 22 21.99 22.58 31.03
N ALA A 23 22.32 23.72 30.43
CA ALA A 23 22.37 23.91 28.98
C ALA A 23 23.62 24.69 28.58
N TRP A 24 24.05 24.52 27.32
CA TRP A 24 25.15 25.26 26.73
C TRP A 24 24.58 26.34 25.80
N VAL A 25 24.83 27.60 26.11
CA VAL A 25 24.41 28.77 25.32
C VAL A 25 25.61 29.33 24.56
N THR A 26 25.41 29.77 23.32
CA THR A 26 26.45 30.40 22.50
C THR A 26 26.17 31.89 22.26
N ALA A 27 27.21 32.68 21.98
CA ALA A 27 27.07 34.12 21.65
C ALA A 27 26.24 34.38 20.39
N CYS A 28 26.12 33.41 19.47
CA CYS A 28 25.16 33.46 18.37
C CYS A 28 23.73 33.04 18.78
N SER A 29 23.38 33.16 20.07
CA SER A 29 22.05 32.94 20.65
C SER A 29 21.45 31.53 20.47
N HIS A 30 22.27 30.52 20.23
CA HIS A 30 21.82 29.12 20.14
C HIS A 30 22.05 28.37 21.47
N VAL A 31 21.22 27.37 21.74
CA VAL A 31 21.22 26.62 23.00
C VAL A 31 21.15 25.10 22.80
N PHE A 32 21.94 24.36 23.58
CA PHE A 32 22.19 22.94 23.40
C PHE A 32 22.07 22.17 24.73
N CYS A 33 21.57 20.94 24.68
CA CYS A 33 21.57 20.05 25.85
C CYS A 33 22.98 19.58 26.19
N ASP A 34 23.21 19.21 27.45
CA ASP A 34 24.54 18.91 27.98
C ASP A 34 25.30 17.85 27.15
N ARG A 35 24.58 16.87 26.59
CA ARG A 35 25.13 15.82 25.70
C ARG A 35 25.74 16.36 24.40
N HIS A 36 25.09 17.34 23.77
CA HIS A 36 25.60 17.92 22.52
C HIS A 36 26.60 19.05 22.78
N GLY A 37 26.36 19.86 23.83
CA GLY A 37 27.31 20.90 24.23
C GLY A 37 28.69 20.32 24.59
N SER A 38 28.73 19.33 25.48
CA SER A 38 29.99 18.66 25.84
C SER A 38 30.65 17.92 24.67
N GLY A 39 29.87 17.31 23.77
CA GLY A 39 30.40 16.55 22.62
C GLY A 39 31.03 17.43 21.53
N GLU A 40 30.38 18.55 21.19
CA GLU A 40 30.83 19.44 20.09
C GLU A 40 31.80 20.52 20.59
N PHE A 41 31.52 21.15 21.74
CA PHE A 41 32.31 22.30 22.21
C PHE A 41 33.64 21.93 22.89
N SER A 42 33.92 20.64 23.08
CA SER A 42 35.23 20.13 23.51
C SER A 42 36.26 20.02 22.36
N ARG A 43 35.94 20.46 21.14
CA ARG A 43 36.76 20.27 19.93
C ARG A 43 37.17 21.60 19.30
N SER A 44 38.44 21.72 18.92
CA SER A 44 38.97 22.88 18.19
C SER A 44 39.06 22.60 16.68
N PRO A 45 38.72 23.57 15.80
CA PRO A 45 38.06 24.85 16.10
C PRO A 45 36.61 24.65 16.53
N VAL A 46 36.13 25.48 17.47
CA VAL A 46 34.75 25.38 17.95
C VAL A 46 33.81 26.11 16.99
N ILE A 47 32.75 25.44 16.55
CA ILE A 47 31.78 25.94 15.58
C ILE A 47 30.37 25.64 16.09
N CYS A 48 29.44 26.58 15.94
CA CYS A 48 28.04 26.39 16.34
C CYS A 48 27.34 25.33 15.45
N PRO A 49 26.84 24.20 16.01
CA PRO A 49 26.19 23.15 15.21
C PRO A 49 24.87 23.54 14.53
N ALA A 50 24.32 24.71 14.83
CA ALA A 50 23.05 25.19 14.31
C ALA A 50 23.18 26.25 13.19
N CYS A 51 24.22 27.09 13.23
CA CYS A 51 24.40 28.20 12.28
C CYS A 51 25.81 28.32 11.68
N SER A 52 26.70 27.37 11.97
CA SER A 52 28.09 27.30 11.46
C SER A 52 28.99 28.51 11.79
N SER A 53 28.58 29.40 12.69
CA SER A 53 29.43 30.47 13.21
C SER A 53 30.60 29.89 14.01
N ALA A 54 31.82 30.36 13.73
CA ALA A 54 32.98 30.06 14.57
C ALA A 54 32.82 30.73 15.94
N LEU A 55 33.29 30.04 16.99
CA LEU A 55 33.21 30.47 18.39
C LEU A 55 34.63 30.45 18.96
N SER A 56 35.18 31.62 19.27
CA SER A 56 36.61 31.81 19.58
C SER A 56 36.89 32.81 20.70
N GLY A 57 35.93 33.67 21.05
CA GLY A 57 35.98 34.50 22.25
C GLY A 57 35.76 33.69 23.53
N LYS A 58 36.34 34.17 24.65
CA LYS A 58 36.32 33.49 25.96
C LYS A 58 34.92 33.32 26.57
N LEU A 59 33.92 34.03 26.05
CA LEU A 59 32.52 33.99 26.49
C LEU A 59 31.57 33.61 25.35
N ASP A 60 32.10 33.13 24.22
CA ASP A 60 31.28 32.72 23.06
C ASP A 60 30.45 31.47 23.34
N ILE A 61 30.76 30.75 24.43
CA ILE A 61 30.13 29.52 24.88
C ILE A 61 30.09 29.53 26.41
N VAL A 62 28.90 29.33 26.99
CA VAL A 62 28.69 29.26 28.44
C VAL A 62 27.79 28.07 28.78
N ARG A 63 28.24 27.19 29.68
CA ARG A 63 27.37 26.18 30.31
C ARG A 63 26.66 26.82 31.50
N THR A 64 25.36 27.07 31.36
CA THR A 64 24.52 27.72 32.38
C THR A 64 23.54 26.73 32.99
N GLU A 65 23.16 26.98 34.24
CA GLU A 65 21.95 26.40 34.83
C GLU A 65 20.72 27.20 34.34
N LEU A 66 19.63 26.51 34.01
CA LEU A 66 18.36 27.11 33.55
C LEU A 66 17.38 27.41 34.68
N SER A 67 17.66 26.94 35.90
CA SER A 67 16.81 27.12 37.07
C SER A 67 17.64 27.27 38.36
N PRO A 68 18.53 28.29 38.43
CA PRO A 68 19.37 28.52 39.61
C PRO A 68 18.57 28.88 40.86
N SER A 69 19.20 28.77 42.03
CA SER A 69 18.59 29.15 43.31
C SER A 69 18.33 30.66 43.40
N ASP A 70 17.38 31.05 44.26
CA ASP A 70 17.07 32.47 44.51
C ASP A 70 18.22 33.20 45.22
N GLU A 71 19.00 32.49 46.04
CA GLU A 71 20.25 32.98 46.61
C GLU A 71 21.26 33.35 45.51
N TYR A 72 21.44 32.50 44.51
CA TYR A 72 22.32 32.79 43.37
C TYR A 72 21.82 34.01 42.58
N LYS A 73 20.51 34.08 42.29
CA LYS A 73 19.90 35.24 41.60
C LYS A 73 20.12 36.54 42.36
N ALA A 74 19.96 36.54 43.69
CA ALA A 74 20.23 37.71 44.52
C ALA A 74 21.72 38.08 44.50
N MET A 75 22.62 37.11 44.65
CA MET A 75 24.07 37.35 44.70
C MET A 75 24.66 37.88 43.38
N VAL A 76 24.18 37.45 42.21
CA VAL A 76 24.68 37.97 40.92
C VAL A 76 24.14 39.37 40.57
N LEU A 77 23.09 39.83 41.25
CA LEU A 77 22.53 41.17 41.09
C LEU A 77 23.01 42.17 42.17
N ALA A 78 23.59 41.67 43.27
CA ALA A 78 24.05 42.49 44.38
C ALA A 78 25.14 43.49 43.95
N GLY A 79 24.93 44.77 44.27
CA GLY A 79 25.86 45.86 43.94
C GLY A 79 25.78 46.37 42.49
N LEU A 80 24.97 45.77 41.62
CA LEU A 80 24.71 46.30 40.28
C LEU A 80 23.80 47.54 40.34
N ARG A 81 24.03 48.49 39.42
CA ARG A 81 23.13 49.63 39.24
C ARG A 81 21.83 49.21 38.52
N PRO A 82 20.70 49.89 38.75
CA PRO A 82 19.42 49.56 38.09
C PRO A 82 19.48 49.54 36.55
N ASP A 83 20.27 50.42 35.92
CA ASP A 83 20.43 50.44 34.45
C ASP A 83 21.11 49.16 33.92
N ILE A 84 22.08 48.61 34.66
CA ILE A 84 22.75 47.35 34.30
C ILE A 84 21.81 46.16 34.48
N VAL A 85 21.00 46.14 35.54
CA VAL A 85 19.99 45.10 35.78
C VAL A 85 18.92 45.11 34.67
N LEU A 86 18.51 46.29 34.20
CA LEU A 86 17.57 46.43 33.09
C LEU A 86 18.18 45.99 31.74
N ASP A 87 19.45 46.30 31.46
CA ASP A 87 20.15 45.83 30.25
C ASP A 87 20.31 44.30 30.24
N ILE A 88 20.71 43.68 31.37
CA ILE A 88 20.76 42.22 31.54
C ILE A 88 19.38 41.60 31.29
N SER A 89 18.32 42.20 31.85
CA SER A 89 16.94 41.73 31.67
C SER A 89 16.48 41.83 30.22
N ALA A 90 16.79 42.94 29.54
CA ALA A 90 16.47 43.14 28.12
C ALA A 90 17.18 42.12 27.21
N ARG A 91 18.47 41.83 27.47
CA ARG A 91 19.21 40.78 26.75
C ARG A 91 18.62 39.39 26.96
N ALA A 92 18.24 39.05 28.19
CA ALA A 92 17.60 37.77 28.49
C ALA A 92 16.24 37.62 27.78
N LEU A 93 15.41 38.67 27.78
CA LEU A 93 14.13 38.70 27.06
C LEU A 93 14.33 38.62 25.53
N ALA A 94 15.36 39.27 24.98
CA ALA A 94 15.69 39.18 23.56
C ALA A 94 16.13 37.76 23.15
N PHE A 95 16.94 37.08 23.97
CA PHE A 95 17.32 35.69 23.76
C PHE A 95 16.11 34.74 23.78
N TRP A 96 15.22 34.87 24.77
CA TRP A 96 13.99 34.08 24.83
C TRP A 96 13.05 34.36 23.64
N SER A 97 12.88 35.62 23.27
CA SER A 97 12.08 36.03 22.11
C SER A 97 12.64 35.43 20.81
N TYR A 98 13.96 35.41 20.65
CA TYR A 98 14.64 34.75 19.53
C TYR A 98 14.36 33.24 19.52
N GLN A 99 14.54 32.54 20.64
CA GLN A 99 14.30 31.10 20.73
C GLN A 99 12.84 30.71 20.43
N VAL A 100 11.87 31.45 20.98
CA VAL A 100 10.44 31.23 20.71
C VAL A 100 10.09 31.52 19.24
N ASN A 101 10.67 32.55 18.63
CA ASN A 101 10.44 32.86 17.21
C ASN A 101 11.08 31.81 16.27
N GLN A 102 12.32 31.39 16.54
CA GLN A 102 12.99 30.33 15.77
C GLN A 102 12.22 29.01 15.84
N GLU A 103 11.68 28.67 17.02
CA GLU A 103 10.83 27.49 17.20
C GLU A 103 9.52 27.61 16.42
N ARG A 104 8.84 28.77 16.47
CA ARG A 104 7.63 29.03 15.68
C ARG A 104 7.88 28.85 14.18
N MET A 105 8.91 29.49 13.64
CA MET A 105 9.28 29.39 12.22
C MET A 105 9.58 27.94 11.79
N TYR A 106 10.20 27.15 12.66
CA TYR A 106 10.41 25.72 12.43
C TYR A 106 9.10 24.92 12.40
N GLN A 107 8.18 25.19 13.33
CA GLN A 107 6.86 24.54 13.36
C GLN A 107 6.03 24.90 12.13
N GLU A 108 5.95 26.17 11.76
CA GLU A 108 5.24 26.67 10.58
C GLU A 108 5.75 26.02 9.28
N TYR A 109 7.08 25.93 9.11
CA TYR A 109 7.69 25.21 7.97
C TYR A 109 7.34 23.71 7.98
N SER A 110 7.40 23.06 9.15
CA SER A 110 7.10 21.63 9.29
C SER A 110 5.63 21.31 8.96
N ILE A 111 4.71 22.16 9.42
CA ILE A 111 3.26 22.08 9.13
C ILE A 111 3.01 22.30 7.63
N SER A 112 3.55 23.38 7.05
CA SER A 112 3.40 23.69 5.62
C SER A 112 3.86 22.55 4.71
N ARG A 113 4.99 21.91 5.06
CA ARG A 113 5.49 20.71 4.35
C ARG A 113 4.57 19.49 4.51
N ALA A 114 4.01 19.27 5.70
CA ALA A 114 3.05 18.19 5.94
C ALA A 114 1.72 18.42 5.20
N GLU A 115 1.22 19.66 5.16
CA GLU A 115 0.06 20.03 4.36
C GLU A 115 0.27 19.78 2.87
N ALA A 116 1.45 20.11 2.33
CA ALA A 116 1.77 19.86 0.93
C ALA A 116 1.73 18.35 0.60
N GLN A 117 2.25 17.51 1.50
CA GLN A 117 2.20 16.05 1.37
C GLN A 117 0.76 15.51 1.47
N LEU A 118 -0.07 16.05 2.38
CA LEU A 118 -1.48 15.68 2.50
C LEU A 118 -2.27 16.05 1.24
N LYS A 119 -2.12 17.29 0.74
CA LYS A 119 -2.76 17.77 -0.50
C LYS A 119 -2.34 16.94 -1.73
N GLN A 120 -1.09 16.48 -1.79
CA GLN A 120 -0.62 15.55 -2.82
C GLN A 120 -1.26 14.16 -2.69
N MET A 121 -1.31 13.59 -1.47
CA MET A 121 -1.91 12.28 -1.22
C MET A 121 -3.41 12.27 -1.52
N GLU A 122 -4.14 13.30 -1.10
CA GLU A 122 -5.56 13.50 -1.38
C GLU A 122 -5.84 13.52 -2.89
N LYS A 123 -5.01 14.25 -3.67
CA LYS A 123 -5.12 14.28 -5.14
C LYS A 123 -4.97 12.88 -5.76
N VAL A 124 -3.98 12.09 -5.32
CA VAL A 124 -3.75 10.72 -5.80
C VAL A 124 -4.92 9.79 -5.42
N LEU A 125 -5.41 9.89 -4.18
CA LEU A 125 -6.54 9.08 -3.71
C LEU A 125 -7.84 9.40 -4.47
N ASN A 126 -8.12 10.69 -4.72
CA ASN A 126 -9.27 11.12 -5.51
C ASN A 126 -9.18 10.66 -6.97
N GLN A 127 -8.00 10.75 -7.60
CA GLN A 127 -7.76 10.20 -8.93
C GLN A 127 -7.98 8.67 -8.98
N GLN A 128 -7.40 7.92 -8.04
CA GLN A 128 -7.59 6.46 -7.97
C GLN A 128 -9.06 6.07 -7.75
N ASN A 129 -9.79 6.81 -6.91
CA ASN A 129 -11.22 6.61 -6.71
C ASN A 129 -12.06 6.97 -7.95
N GLN A 130 -11.62 7.92 -8.78
CA GLN A 130 -12.26 8.22 -10.06
C GLN A 130 -12.05 7.09 -11.08
N CYS A 131 -10.82 6.57 -11.21
CA CYS A 131 -10.54 5.42 -12.08
C CYS A 131 -11.37 4.18 -11.68
N ARG A 132 -11.35 3.82 -10.38
CA ARG A 132 -12.16 2.71 -9.85
C ARG A 132 -13.67 2.88 -10.10
N LYS A 133 -14.19 4.10 -10.04
CA LYS A 133 -15.62 4.37 -10.37
C LYS A 133 -15.92 4.12 -11.85
N LEU A 134 -15.00 4.45 -12.75
CA LEU A 134 -15.13 4.18 -14.19
C LEU A 134 -15.03 2.68 -14.48
N GLU A 135 -14.03 1.99 -13.92
CA GLU A 135 -13.87 0.53 -13.99
C GLU A 135 -15.13 -0.21 -13.50
N LEU A 136 -15.64 0.14 -12.32
CA LEU A 136 -16.88 -0.43 -11.77
C LEU A 136 -18.09 -0.15 -12.67
N SER A 137 -18.13 0.98 -13.38
CA SER A 137 -19.20 1.30 -14.33
C SER A 137 -19.09 0.45 -15.61
N ALA A 138 -17.88 0.24 -16.14
CA ALA A 138 -17.63 -0.61 -17.30
C ALA A 138 -18.01 -2.08 -17.01
N MET A 139 -17.51 -2.64 -15.91
CA MET A 139 -17.83 -4.01 -15.47
C MET A 139 -19.33 -4.22 -15.25
N ARG A 140 -20.06 -3.22 -14.72
CA ARG A 140 -21.53 -3.26 -14.63
C ARG A 140 -22.21 -3.26 -15.99
N GLY A 141 -21.66 -2.55 -16.97
CA GLY A 141 -22.11 -2.56 -18.36
C GLY A 141 -21.93 -3.94 -19.01
N GLU A 142 -20.75 -4.56 -18.84
CA GLU A 142 -20.44 -5.90 -19.34
C GLU A 142 -21.33 -6.98 -18.70
N ILE A 143 -21.53 -6.93 -17.38
CA ILE A 143 -22.48 -7.83 -16.70
C ILE A 143 -23.91 -7.65 -17.24
N SER A 144 -24.30 -6.44 -17.64
CA SER A 144 -25.61 -6.15 -18.24
C SER A 144 -25.73 -6.67 -19.68
N SER A 145 -24.69 -6.56 -20.51
CA SER A 145 -24.69 -7.10 -21.87
C SER A 145 -24.64 -8.64 -21.86
N LEU A 146 -23.78 -9.25 -21.05
CA LEU A 146 -23.70 -10.70 -20.89
C LEU A 146 -25.02 -11.31 -20.39
N LYS A 147 -25.73 -10.64 -19.48
CA LYS A 147 -27.08 -11.05 -19.06
C LYS A 147 -28.08 -11.06 -20.22
N LYS A 148 -28.10 -10.01 -21.06
CA LYS A 148 -28.98 -9.97 -22.25
C LYS A 148 -28.66 -11.11 -23.23
N VAL A 149 -27.38 -11.34 -23.48
CA VAL A 149 -26.91 -12.44 -24.35
C VAL A 149 -27.30 -13.81 -23.77
N MET A 150 -27.18 -14.00 -22.46
CA MET A 150 -27.61 -15.23 -21.78
C MET A 150 -29.11 -15.51 -21.94
N GLU A 151 -29.97 -14.51 -21.73
CA GLU A 151 -31.42 -14.68 -21.92
C GLU A 151 -31.78 -14.95 -23.39
N GLU A 152 -31.06 -14.36 -24.35
CA GLU A 152 -31.26 -14.67 -25.75
C GLU A 152 -30.83 -16.11 -26.12
N TYR A 153 -29.72 -16.60 -25.56
CA TYR A 153 -29.32 -18.01 -25.72
C TYR A 153 -30.32 -18.97 -25.07
N LYS A 154 -30.85 -18.65 -23.88
CA LYS A 154 -31.93 -19.44 -23.24
C LYS A 154 -33.17 -19.52 -24.13
N ARG A 155 -33.63 -18.39 -24.69
CA ARG A 155 -34.76 -18.36 -25.64
C ARG A 155 -34.50 -19.24 -26.86
N LYS A 156 -33.35 -19.07 -27.51
CA LYS A 156 -32.93 -19.86 -28.68
C LYS A 156 -32.84 -21.36 -28.36
N TYR A 157 -32.35 -21.72 -27.18
CA TYR A 157 -32.32 -23.11 -26.70
C TYR A 157 -33.73 -23.70 -26.53
N SER A 158 -34.65 -22.98 -25.89
CA SER A 158 -36.05 -23.42 -25.74
C SER A 158 -36.72 -23.65 -27.09
N GLU A 159 -36.59 -22.69 -28.02
CA GLU A 159 -37.14 -22.83 -29.38
C GLU A 159 -36.61 -24.06 -30.12
N VAL A 160 -35.32 -24.38 -29.99
CA VAL A 160 -34.70 -25.56 -30.61
C VAL A 160 -35.17 -26.85 -29.93
N SER A 161 -35.30 -26.83 -28.60
CA SER A 161 -35.81 -27.95 -27.80
C SER A 161 -37.24 -28.31 -28.18
N GLU A 162 -38.13 -27.32 -28.30
CA GLU A 162 -39.53 -27.51 -28.75
C GLU A 162 -39.59 -28.10 -30.18
N LYS A 163 -38.79 -27.55 -31.11
CA LYS A 163 -38.69 -28.06 -32.50
C LYS A 163 -38.21 -29.51 -32.52
N LEU A 164 -37.26 -29.89 -31.65
CA LEU A 164 -36.78 -31.27 -31.51
C LEU A 164 -37.84 -32.20 -30.90
N MET A 165 -38.57 -31.77 -29.88
CA MET A 165 -39.67 -32.56 -29.29
C MET A 165 -40.78 -32.83 -30.32
N GLU A 166 -41.16 -31.84 -31.11
CA GLU A 166 -42.18 -32.01 -32.14
C GLU A 166 -41.70 -32.89 -33.30
N ARG A 167 -40.43 -32.80 -33.71
CA ARG A 167 -39.85 -33.77 -34.66
C ARG A 167 -39.80 -35.20 -34.11
N ASN A 168 -39.50 -35.39 -32.82
CA ASN A 168 -39.56 -36.71 -32.19
C ASN A 168 -41.00 -37.27 -32.15
N ARG A 169 -42.01 -36.44 -31.87
CA ARG A 169 -43.43 -36.85 -31.94
C ARG A 169 -43.84 -37.25 -33.37
N GLN A 170 -43.40 -36.49 -34.38
CA GLN A 170 -43.66 -36.81 -35.79
C GLN A 170 -42.98 -38.11 -36.21
N TYR A 171 -41.72 -38.31 -35.82
CA TYR A 171 -40.99 -39.56 -36.05
C TYR A 171 -41.68 -40.75 -35.39
N GLN A 172 -42.08 -40.65 -34.11
CA GLN A 172 -42.81 -41.73 -33.40
C GLN A 172 -44.14 -42.10 -34.09
N LYS A 173 -44.91 -41.10 -34.56
CA LYS A 173 -46.13 -41.35 -35.35
C LYS A 173 -45.82 -42.10 -36.66
N LEU A 174 -44.78 -41.67 -37.39
CA LEU A 174 -44.40 -42.27 -38.67
C LEU A 174 -43.85 -43.69 -38.50
N GLN A 175 -43.04 -43.92 -37.46
CA GLN A 175 -42.53 -45.22 -37.04
C GLN A 175 -43.68 -46.19 -36.72
N GLY A 176 -44.66 -45.76 -35.91
CA GLY A 176 -45.83 -46.59 -35.58
C GLY A 176 -46.69 -46.96 -36.80
N LEU A 177 -46.84 -46.04 -37.76
CA LEU A 177 -47.51 -46.33 -39.04
C LEU A 177 -46.72 -47.32 -39.89
N TYR A 178 -45.39 -47.18 -39.97
CA TYR A 178 -44.51 -48.11 -40.69
C TYR A 178 -44.54 -49.52 -40.09
N ASP A 179 -44.39 -49.64 -38.77
CA ASP A 179 -44.44 -50.93 -38.08
C ASP A 179 -45.83 -51.60 -38.23
N SER A 180 -46.92 -50.81 -38.19
CA SER A 180 -48.28 -51.31 -38.47
C SER A 180 -48.44 -51.83 -39.90
N LEU A 181 -47.87 -51.14 -40.89
CA LEU A 181 -47.88 -51.56 -42.29
C LEU A 181 -47.03 -52.83 -42.49
N ARG A 182 -45.85 -52.92 -41.84
CA ARG A 182 -44.99 -54.11 -41.86
C ARG A 182 -45.71 -55.32 -41.27
N LEU A 183 -46.36 -55.16 -40.11
CA LEU A 183 -47.19 -56.19 -39.48
C LEU A 183 -48.31 -56.69 -40.41
N ARG A 184 -49.08 -55.77 -41.02
CA ARG A 184 -50.14 -56.14 -41.99
C ARG A 184 -49.59 -56.96 -43.16
N ASN A 185 -48.48 -56.52 -43.76
CA ASN A 185 -47.83 -57.25 -44.86
C ASN A 185 -47.27 -58.62 -44.42
N MET A 186 -46.79 -58.75 -43.17
CA MET A 186 -46.33 -60.03 -42.61
C MET A 186 -47.46 -60.98 -42.14
N VAL A 187 -48.71 -60.50 -42.09
CA VAL A 187 -49.90 -61.33 -41.90
C VAL A 187 -50.40 -61.84 -43.26
N VAL A 188 -50.51 -60.97 -44.27
CA VAL A 188 -50.86 -61.37 -45.66
C VAL A 188 -49.87 -62.41 -46.20
N LYS A 189 -48.59 -62.32 -45.83
CA LYS A 189 -47.56 -63.30 -46.21
C LYS A 189 -47.52 -64.58 -45.36
N ARG A 190 -48.56 -64.88 -44.57
CA ARG A 190 -48.60 -66.02 -43.64
C ARG A 190 -49.73 -67.04 -43.91
N GLU A 191 -50.59 -66.79 -44.89
CA GLU A 191 -51.54 -67.80 -45.39
C GLU A 191 -50.85 -68.91 -46.23
N SER A 192 -49.52 -68.84 -46.37
CA SER A 192 -48.66 -69.94 -46.85
C SER A 192 -47.60 -70.32 -45.81
N GLN A 193 -47.74 -71.53 -45.26
CA GLN A 193 -46.86 -72.22 -44.28
C GLN A 193 -46.90 -73.75 -44.59
N PRO A 194 -46.05 -74.65 -44.01
CA PRO A 194 -45.40 -74.65 -42.67
C PRO A 194 -43.84 -74.68 -42.69
N GLN A 195 -43.12 -74.14 -41.70
CA GLN A 195 -42.71 -74.69 -40.37
C GLN A 195 -41.77 -75.93 -40.37
N THR A 196 -40.62 -75.83 -39.67
CA THR A 196 -39.96 -76.93 -38.92
C THR A 196 -38.94 -76.39 -37.88
N LEU A 197 -38.26 -77.25 -37.11
CA LEU A 197 -37.68 -76.98 -35.77
C LEU A 197 -36.13 -76.80 -35.69
N ARG A 198 -35.66 -76.39 -34.49
CA ARG A 198 -34.27 -76.27 -33.96
C ARG A 198 -33.58 -77.63 -33.71
N PRO A 199 -32.23 -77.76 -33.58
CA PRO A 199 -31.23 -76.93 -32.83
C PRO A 199 -30.15 -76.28 -33.75
N GLU A 200 -29.02 -75.63 -33.38
CA GLU A 200 -28.09 -75.56 -32.21
C GLU A 200 -27.14 -76.77 -32.04
N PHE A 201 -25.87 -76.69 -31.59
CA PHE A 201 -24.98 -75.71 -30.90
C PHE A 201 -23.59 -75.69 -31.67
N ASN A 202 -22.43 -75.06 -31.39
CA ASN A 202 -21.79 -74.13 -30.41
C ASN A 202 -20.48 -73.59 -31.08
N THR A 203 -19.85 -72.43 -30.77
CA THR A 203 -18.66 -72.24 -29.87
C THR A 203 -17.89 -70.94 -30.26
N GLY A 204 -17.28 -70.18 -29.34
CA GLY A 204 -16.10 -69.31 -29.67
C GLY A 204 -16.02 -67.84 -29.17
N THR A 205 -15.07 -67.57 -28.24
CA THR A 205 -14.28 -66.33 -28.01
C THR A 205 -14.86 -64.89 -28.02
N ALA A 206 -14.92 -64.30 -26.81
CA ALA A 206 -14.52 -62.96 -26.29
C ALA A 206 -13.99 -61.81 -27.22
N PRO A 207 -13.89 -60.51 -26.76
CA PRO A 207 -14.03 -59.98 -25.37
C PRO A 207 -14.98 -58.75 -25.19
N LYS A 208 -14.98 -58.17 -23.98
CA LYS A 208 -15.83 -57.05 -23.53
C LYS A 208 -15.29 -55.66 -23.89
N VAL A 209 -16.20 -54.69 -24.10
CA VAL A 209 -16.01 -53.25 -23.84
C VAL A 209 -17.23 -52.75 -23.07
N THR A 210 -17.07 -51.88 -22.06
CA THR A 210 -18.18 -51.50 -21.14
C THR A 210 -18.11 -50.04 -20.67
N THR A 211 -19.30 -49.47 -20.40
CA THR A 211 -19.60 -48.23 -19.61
C THR A 211 -19.45 -46.86 -20.31
N PRO A 212 -20.19 -45.81 -19.84
CA PRO A 212 -21.54 -45.78 -19.29
C PRO A 212 -22.42 -44.71 -20.02
N PRO A 213 -23.61 -44.31 -19.50
CA PRO A 213 -23.68 -43.32 -18.41
C PRO A 213 -24.75 -43.64 -17.32
N ARG A 214 -24.60 -43.04 -16.13
CA ARG A 214 -25.66 -42.91 -15.12
C ARG A 214 -25.61 -41.50 -14.54
N SER A 215 -26.77 -40.95 -14.17
CA SER A 215 -26.95 -39.54 -13.79
C SER A 215 -26.16 -39.14 -12.54
N PRO A 216 -25.67 -37.89 -12.44
CA PRO A 216 -25.09 -37.37 -11.20
C PRO A 216 -26.18 -37.09 -10.16
N GLN A 217 -25.87 -37.39 -8.90
CA GLN A 217 -26.60 -36.88 -7.73
C GLN A 217 -25.71 -35.89 -6.99
N PHE A 218 -26.30 -34.83 -6.43
CA PHE A 218 -25.59 -33.86 -5.60
C PHE A 218 -25.37 -34.40 -4.19
N LEU A 219 -24.16 -34.27 -3.67
CA LEU A 219 -23.88 -34.16 -2.24
C LEU A 219 -22.79 -33.11 -2.02
N PHE A 220 -22.94 -32.32 -0.95
CA PHE A 220 -21.93 -31.41 -0.41
C PHE A 220 -21.30 -32.06 0.82
N THR A 221 -19.99 -31.87 0.99
CA THR A 221 -19.29 -31.98 2.29
C THR A 221 -18.11 -30.99 2.28
N ASP A 222 -17.93 -30.25 3.37
CA ASP A 222 -16.84 -29.29 3.56
C ASP A 222 -15.48 -29.96 3.83
N GLY A 223 -14.40 -29.16 3.81
CA GLY A 223 -13.19 -29.45 4.59
C GLY A 223 -11.85 -29.33 3.86
N ASP A 224 -11.19 -28.18 4.03
CA ASP A 224 -9.75 -27.91 4.01
C ASP A 224 -8.77 -28.84 3.25
N SER A 225 -8.08 -28.26 2.26
CA SER A 225 -6.60 -28.34 2.18
C SER A 225 -6.00 -27.23 1.30
N CYS A 226 -4.76 -26.87 1.60
CA CYS A 226 -4.00 -25.78 0.94
C CYS A 226 -3.26 -26.25 -0.35
N PHE A 227 -2.57 -25.30 -1.00
CA PHE A 227 -1.76 -25.42 -2.23
C PHE A 227 -2.59 -25.57 -3.52
N PHE A 228 -2.50 -24.68 -4.51
CA PHE A 228 -1.28 -24.30 -5.22
C PHE A 228 -1.29 -22.84 -5.74
N SER A 229 -0.09 -22.24 -5.83
CA SER A 229 0.16 -21.00 -6.59
C SER A 229 0.92 -21.30 -7.89
N PRO A 230 0.87 -20.44 -8.93
CA PRO A 230 1.45 -20.73 -10.24
C PRO A 230 2.99 -20.72 -10.26
N MET A 231 3.58 -21.49 -11.18
CA MET A 231 5.03 -21.54 -11.39
C MET A 231 5.57 -20.29 -12.12
N GLN A 232 6.81 -19.92 -11.79
CA GLN A 232 7.65 -19.04 -12.60
C GLN A 232 8.22 -19.77 -13.82
N PRO A 233 8.66 -19.01 -14.84
CA PRO A 233 9.98 -19.22 -15.44
C PRO A 233 10.97 -18.13 -14.98
N ASP A 234 12.26 -18.47 -14.95
CA ASP A 234 13.36 -17.67 -14.37
C ASP A 234 13.99 -16.69 -15.40
N GLY A 235 14.73 -15.69 -14.90
CA GLY A 235 15.79 -15.02 -15.66
C GLY A 235 15.67 -13.53 -15.98
N ALA A 236 15.76 -12.62 -14.99
CA ALA A 236 16.38 -11.27 -15.13
C ALA A 236 16.54 -10.54 -13.78
N LYS A 237 17.49 -9.60 -13.69
CA LYS A 237 17.80 -8.80 -12.49
C LYS A 237 17.09 -7.43 -12.49
N PRO A 238 16.89 -6.76 -11.34
CA PRO A 238 15.88 -5.71 -11.18
C PRO A 238 16.23 -4.37 -11.86
N PHE A 239 15.19 -3.69 -12.37
CA PHE A 239 15.34 -2.55 -13.29
C PHE A 239 15.47 -1.16 -12.61
N PHE A 240 15.16 -1.02 -11.31
CA PHE A 240 15.35 0.25 -10.59
C PHE A 240 15.98 0.07 -9.20
N GLN A 241 17.28 0.35 -9.11
CA GLN A 241 17.99 0.59 -7.85
C GLN A 241 18.71 1.94 -7.95
N LEU A 242 18.12 2.97 -7.31
CA LEU A 242 18.67 4.33 -7.29
C LEU A 242 19.84 4.45 -6.32
N ASN A 243 21.02 4.03 -6.76
CA ASN A 243 22.27 4.35 -6.08
C ASN A 243 22.65 5.82 -6.39
N SER A 244 22.77 6.66 -5.37
CA SER A 244 23.19 8.06 -5.55
C SER A 244 24.64 8.14 -6.04
N PRO A 245 24.96 8.94 -7.08
CA PRO A 245 26.33 9.12 -7.53
C PRO A 245 27.13 9.96 -6.53
N VAL A 246 28.29 9.47 -6.10
CA VAL A 246 29.28 10.27 -5.39
C VAL A 246 30.07 11.10 -6.42
N LYS A 247 29.89 12.42 -6.34
CA LYS A 247 30.71 13.46 -6.97
C LYS A 247 30.80 14.62 -5.96
N GLU A 248 31.89 15.39 -5.87
CA GLU A 248 33.02 15.49 -6.79
C GLU A 248 34.32 15.75 -6.02
N ASN A 249 35.46 15.35 -6.58
CA ASN A 249 36.78 15.84 -6.18
C ASN A 249 37.73 15.76 -7.40
N VAL A 250 38.84 16.49 -7.35
CA VAL A 250 39.84 16.72 -8.42
C VAL A 250 39.38 17.69 -9.53
N GLN A 251 40.00 18.88 -9.53
CA GLN A 251 40.57 19.47 -10.74
C GLN A 251 42.10 19.65 -10.55
N PRO A 252 42.89 19.77 -11.64
CA PRO A 252 44.29 19.35 -11.62
C PRO A 252 45.34 20.48 -11.67
N PHE A 253 46.60 20.08 -11.52
CA PHE A 253 47.79 20.89 -11.79
C PHE A 253 47.77 21.53 -13.19
N LEU A 254 48.17 22.80 -13.26
CA LEU A 254 48.87 23.36 -14.42
C LEU A 254 50.09 24.19 -13.95
N LYS A 255 51.03 24.43 -14.87
CA LYS A 255 52.42 24.79 -14.55
C LYS A 255 52.68 26.29 -14.47
N LYS A 256 53.65 26.65 -13.63
CA LYS A 256 54.47 27.87 -13.72
C LYS A 256 55.31 27.91 -15.01
N PRO A 257 55.63 29.11 -15.53
CA PRO A 257 57.00 29.61 -15.64
C PRO A 257 57.53 30.08 -14.27
#